data_AF-A0A1Z4JSG9-F1
#
_entry.id   AF-A0A1Z4JSG9-F1
#
_cell.length_a   1.000
_cell.length_b   1.000
_cell.length_c   1.000
_cell.angle_alpha   90.00
_cell.angle_beta   90.00
_cell.angle_gamma   90.00
#
_symmetry.space_group_name_H-M   'P 1'
#
loop_
_entity.id
_entity.type
_entity.pdbx_description
1 polymer ?
#
loop_
_entity_poly.entity_id
_entity_poly.type
_entity_poly.pdbx_seq_one_letter_code
_entity_poly.pdbx_strand_id
1 'polypeptide(L)' 'MRWIETQTGIDLHSHRGRHTYATNLLIKYGLGEGEAMKLTRHRDRRSFKRYTNKKEIYAAQVAILRASGQLPSS' A
#
# COMPACT_ATOMS: atom_id res chain seq x y z
N MET A 1 -19.48 -0.50 -11.88
CA MET A 1 -18.88 -1.84 -12.08
C MET A 1 -19.56 -2.88 -11.19
N ARG A 2 -20.89 -3.05 -11.22
CA ARG A 2 -21.54 -4.10 -10.40
C ARG A 2 -21.36 -5.50 -10.98
N TRP A 3 -21.19 -5.63 -12.29
CA TRP A 3 -21.08 -6.92 -12.96
C TRP A 3 -19.87 -7.75 -12.52
N ILE A 4 -18.70 -7.12 -12.34
CA ILE A 4 -17.48 -7.82 -11.87
C ILE A 4 -17.68 -8.35 -10.46
N GLU A 5 -18.24 -7.53 -9.57
CA GLU A 5 -18.54 -7.92 -8.19
C GLU A 5 -19.55 -9.07 -8.13
N THR A 6 -20.61 -9.03 -8.95
CA THR A 6 -21.60 -10.11 -9.03
C THR A 6 -21.01 -11.43 -9.53
N GLN A 7 -20.04 -11.39 -10.45
CA GLN A 7 -19.45 -12.62 -11.04
C GLN A 7 -18.29 -13.18 -10.20
N THR A 8 -17.59 -12.34 -9.45
CA THR A 8 -16.33 -12.72 -8.78
C THR A 8 -16.36 -12.59 -7.26
N GLY A 9 -17.38 -11.95 -6.69
CA GLY A 9 -17.41 -11.53 -5.29
C GLY A 9 -16.44 -10.39 -4.96
N ILE A 10 -15.71 -9.85 -5.95
CA ILE A 10 -14.72 -8.80 -5.75
C ILE A 10 -15.36 -7.43 -6.01
N ASP A 11 -15.59 -6.66 -4.95
CA ASP A 11 -15.98 -5.25 -5.04
C ASP A 11 -14.80 -4.42 -5.59
N LEU A 12 -14.76 -4.33 -6.92
CA LEU A 12 -13.72 -3.66 -7.67
C LEU A 12 -14.13 -2.21 -7.94
N HIS A 13 -13.84 -1.34 -6.97
CA HIS A 13 -14.04 0.10 -7.11
C HIS A 13 -12.75 0.79 -7.60
N SER A 14 -12.84 1.65 -8.61
CA SER A 14 -11.68 2.34 -9.22
C SER A 14 -10.84 3.11 -8.19
N HIS A 15 -11.48 3.69 -7.17
CA HIS A 15 -10.80 4.35 -6.08
C HIS A 15 -9.99 3.36 -5.22
N ARG A 16 -10.52 2.16 -4.95
CA ARG A 16 -9.82 1.07 -4.24
C ARG A 16 -8.55 0.65 -4.99
N GLY A 17 -8.64 0.52 -6.32
CA GLY A 17 -7.48 0.24 -7.18
C GLY A 17 -6.35 1.26 -7.01
N ARG A 18 -6.69 2.56 -6.97
CA ARG A 18 -5.71 3.63 -6.73
C ARG A 18 -5.06 3.55 -5.35
N HIS A 19 -5.83 3.18 -4.30
CA HIS A 19 -5.26 2.98 -2.95
C HIS A 19 -4.28 1.81 -2.89
N THR A 20 -4.65 0.68 -3.49
CA THR A 20 -3.80 -0.51 -3.57
C THR A 20 -2.51 -0.20 -4.32
N TYR A 21 -2.62 0.49 -5.45
CA TYR A 21 -1.47 0.91 -6.24
C TYR A 21 -0.51 1.79 -5.44
N ALA A 22 -1.00 2.87 -4.80
CA ALA A 22 -0.18 3.77 -3.99
C ALA A 22 0.52 3.06 -2.83
N THR A 23 -0.17 2.13 -2.16
CA THR A 23 0.39 1.32 -1.07
C THR A 23 1.53 0.42 -1.58
N ASN A 24 1.34 -0.24 -2.72
CA ASN A 24 2.34 -1.16 -3.28
C ASN A 24 3.60 -0.45 -3.75
N LEU A 25 3.50 0.78 -4.28
CA LEU A 25 4.67 1.61 -4.58
C LEU A 25 5.59 1.76 -3.37
N LEU A 26 5.01 1.98 -2.19
CA LEU A 26 5.79 2.17 -0.96
C LEU A 26 6.31 0.87 -0.34
N ILE A 27 5.47 -0.17 -0.29
CA ILE A 27 5.76 -1.40 0.46
C ILE A 27 6.46 -2.45 -0.40
N LYS A 28 5.91 -2.74 -1.59
CA LYS A 28 6.41 -3.84 -2.44
C LYS A 28 7.58 -3.40 -3.31
N TYR A 29 7.51 -2.18 -3.84
CA TYR A 29 8.51 -1.65 -4.77
C TYR A 29 9.53 -0.74 -4.09
N GLY A 30 9.32 -0.40 -2.82
CA GLY A 30 10.30 0.36 -2.01
C GLY A 30 10.49 1.83 -2.42
N LEU A 31 9.56 2.42 -3.19
CA LEU A 31 9.68 3.81 -3.61
C LEU A 31 9.61 4.78 -2.42
N GLY A 32 10.24 5.94 -2.59
CA GLY A 32 10.06 7.09 -1.73
C GLY A 32 8.66 7.70 -1.88
N GLU A 33 8.29 8.49 -0.88
CA GLU A 33 6.99 9.18 -0.83
C GLU A 33 6.78 10.09 -2.05
N GLY A 34 7.81 10.85 -2.42
CA GLY A 34 7.76 11.80 -3.53
C GLY A 34 7.54 11.14 -4.89
N GLU A 35 8.25 10.05 -5.19
CA GLU A 35 8.08 9.29 -6.42
C GLU A 35 6.69 8.65 -6.48
N ALA A 36 6.23 8.05 -5.38
CA ALA A 36 4.92 7.44 -5.31
C ALA A 36 3.79 8.46 -5.47
N MET A 37 3.93 9.67 -4.92
CA MET A 37 2.99 10.77 -5.11
C MET A 37 2.93 11.23 -6.57
N LYS A 38 4.07 11.36 -7.25
CA LYS A 38 4.14 11.71 -8.68
C LYS A 38 3.39 10.70 -9.55
N LEU A 39 3.66 9.41 -9.36
CA LEU A 39 3.02 8.32 -10.13
C LEU A 39 1.51 8.22 -9.89
N THR A 40 1.05 8.57 -8.69
CA THR A 40 -0.38 8.50 -8.33
C THR A 40 -1.11 9.84 -8.49
N ARG A 41 -0.41 10.89 -8.92
CA ARG A 41 -0.90 12.27 -9.05
C ARG A 41 -1.48 12.86 -7.76
N HIS A 42 -0.91 12.53 -6.60
CA HIS A 42 -1.24 13.24 -5.36
C HIS A 42 -0.48 14.57 -5.31
N ARG A 43 -1.21 15.65 -5.03
CA ARG A 43 -0.63 17.00 -4.88
C ARG A 43 -0.42 17.37 -3.42
N ASP A 44 -1.26 16.84 -2.54
CA ASP A 44 -1.21 17.11 -1.11
C ASP A 44 -0.61 15.92 -0.34
N ARG A 45 0.45 16.21 0.41
CA ARG A 45 1.15 15.25 1.26
C ARG A 45 0.24 14.73 2.39
N ARG A 46 -0.64 15.58 2.95
CA ARG A 46 -1.55 15.17 4.03
C ARG A 46 -2.50 14.09 3.55
N SER A 47 -3.04 14.23 2.34
CA SER A 47 -3.88 13.20 1.71
C SER A 47 -3.13 11.86 1.49
N PHE A 48 -1.81 11.91 1.28
CA PHE A 48 -0.97 10.74 1.02
C PHE A 48 -0.52 10.00 2.31
N LYS A 49 -0.58 10.68 3.46
CA LYS A 49 -0.15 10.18 4.77
C LYS A 49 -0.69 8.79 5.12
N ARG A 50 -1.91 8.46 4.70
CA ARG A 50 -2.51 7.12 4.93
C ARG A 50 -1.64 5.98 4.37
N TYR A 51 -0.95 6.19 3.25
CA TYR A 51 -0.12 5.17 2.63
C TYR A 51 1.25 5.06 3.29
N THR A 52 1.82 6.19 3.72
CA THR A 52 3.08 6.20 4.49
C THR A 52 2.88 5.57 5.86
N ASN A 53 1.79 5.89 6.56
CA ASN A 53 1.44 5.22 7.82
C ASN A 53 1.31 3.70 7.64
N LYS A 54 0.71 3.25 6.53
CA LYS A 54 0.59 1.81 6.23
C LYS A 54 1.94 1.17 5.96
N LYS A 55 2.88 1.89 5.30
CA LYS A 55 4.27 1.46 5.12
C LYS A 55 4.98 1.31 6.47
N GLU A 56 4.82 2.27 7.36
CA GLU A 56 5.42 2.26 8.71
C GLU A 56 4.90 1.09 9.55
N ILE A 57 3.58 0.86 9.56
CA ILE A 57 2.97 -0.28 10.26
C ILE A 57 3.50 -1.60 9.70
N TYR A 58 3.57 -1.73 8.38
CA TYR A 58 4.12 -2.94 7.75
C TYR A 58 5.59 -3.16 8.11
N ALA A 59 6.41 -2.10 8.10
CA ALA A 59 7.81 -2.19 8.50
C ALA A 59 7.96 -2.63 9.96
N ALA A 60 7.12 -2.10 10.87
CA ALA A 60 7.09 -2.51 12.27
C ALA A 60 6.68 -3.98 12.43
N GLN A 61 5.67 -4.45 11.70
CA GLN A 61 5.26 -5.86 11.69
C GLN A 61 6.40 -6.77 11.23
N VAL A 62 7.07 -6.42 10.13
CA VAL A 62 8.22 -7.20 9.62
C VAL A 62 9.37 -7.21 10.62
N ALA A 63 9.65 -6.08 11.27
CA ALA A 63 10.69 -6.01 12.30
C ALA A 63 10.37 -6.92 13.50
N ILE A 64 9.13 -6.93 13.98
CA ILE A 64 8.67 -7.83 15.06
C ILE A 64 8.84 -9.29 14.65
N LEU A 65 8.38 -9.66 13.45
CA LEU A 65 8.47 -11.03 12.95
C LEU A 65 9.91 -11.51 12.76
N ARG A 66 10.84 -10.61 12.37
CA ARG A 66 12.27 -10.92 12.33
C ARG A 66 12.85 -11.11 13.72
N ALA A 67 12.51 -10.22 14.66
CA ALA A 67 12.98 -10.31 16.04
C ALA A 67 12.46 -11.58 16.76
N SER A 68 11.27 -12.07 16.40
CA SER A 68 10.71 -13.32 16.92
C SER A 68 11.25 -14.59 16.25
N GLY A 69 12.11 -14.46 15.22
CA GLY A 69 12.63 -15.59 14.44
C GLY A 69 11.63 -16.21 13.47
N GLN A 70 10.45 -15.59 13.29
CA GLN A 70 9.42 -16.05 12.35
C GLN A 70 9.69 -15.63 10.90
N LEU A 71 10.58 -14.65 10.70
CA LEU A 71 11.14 -14.29 9.40
C LEU A 71 12.68 -14.41 9.46
N PRO A 72 13.33 -14.89 8.39
CA PRO A 72 14.78 -14.92 8.34
C PRO A 72 15.37 -13.51 8.51
N SER A 73 16.42 -13.41 9.32
CA SER A 73 17.32 -12.25 9.28
C SER A 73 17.94 -12.19 7.90
N SER A 74 17.79 -11.05 7.25
CA SER A 74 18.22 -10.80 5.87
C SER A 74 19.74 -10.86 5.73
#